data_AF-A0A2H0L501-F1
#
_entry.id   AF-A0A2H0L501-F1
#
_cell.length_a   1.000
_cell.length_b   1.000
_cell.length_c   1.000
_cell.angle_alpha   90.00
_cell.angle_beta   90.00
_cell.angle_gamma   90.00
#
_symmetry.space_group_name_H-M   'P 1'
#
loop_
_entity.id
_entity.type
_entity.pdbx_description
1 polymer ?
#
loop_
_entity_poly.entity_id
_entity_poly.type
_entity_poly.pdbx_seq_one_letter_code
_entity_poly.pdbx_strand_id
1 'polypeptide(L)'
;MSKDMLGIAIRKLVTLPNNVLGIVCDLLEKLSDPEWVMALKKFLRKENPWPEHQWREENGVLYFSVTSDGATGEEWISRLEGKGFRVKDSAKSILRSSNFQPTSGKTTEVVVLKGMLFGDNELYSNNIRAKAKSGEFTGRNLSDPNAELACLIREKFSDEEIEAMGLWAIVAMHEPIQDSGGRPVLLSAGRGVGGRWLGAYWGGPGSG
;
A
#
# COMPACT_ATOMS: atom_id res chain seq x y z
N MET A 1 -37.35 13.66 -15.18
CA MET A 1 -36.00 13.04 -15.31
C MET A 1 -35.86 11.74 -14.52
N SER A 2 -35.89 11.69 -13.18
CA SER A 2 -35.68 10.42 -12.45
C SER A 2 -36.78 9.37 -12.67
N LYS A 3 -38.06 9.79 -12.67
CA LYS A 3 -39.20 8.90 -12.92
C LYS A 3 -39.21 8.32 -14.35
N ASP A 4 -38.73 9.09 -15.32
CA ASP A 4 -38.64 8.65 -16.72
C ASP A 4 -37.55 7.59 -16.91
N MET A 5 -36.40 7.76 -16.24
CA MET A 5 -35.31 6.78 -16.25
C MET A 5 -35.72 5.46 -15.60
N LEU A 6 -36.44 5.52 -14.47
CA LEU A 6 -36.98 4.33 -13.80
C LEU A 6 -37.96 3.57 -14.72
N GLY A 7 -38.88 4.29 -15.37
CA GLY A 7 -39.83 3.68 -16.31
C GLY A 7 -39.15 3.07 -17.54
N ILE A 8 -38.05 3.64 -18.02
CA ILE A 8 -37.22 3.05 -19.09
C ILE A 8 -36.50 1.78 -18.60
N ALA A 9 -35.91 1.82 -17.40
CA ALA A 9 -35.18 0.70 -16.81
C ALA A 9 -36.09 -0.51 -16.59
N ILE A 10 -37.27 -0.31 -15.98
CA ILE A 10 -38.25 -1.38 -15.74
C ILE A 10 -38.71 -1.98 -17.07
N ARG A 11 -39.03 -1.15 -18.07
CA ARG A 11 -39.44 -1.66 -19.41
C ARG A 11 -38.37 -2.52 -20.06
N LYS A 12 -37.09 -2.15 -19.95
CA LYS A 12 -36.00 -2.99 -20.47
C LYS A 12 -35.87 -4.29 -19.67
N LEU A 13 -35.97 -4.22 -18.34
CA LEU A 13 -35.84 -5.37 -17.45
C LEU A 13 -36.91 -6.44 -17.73
N VAL A 14 -38.17 -6.05 -17.94
CA VAL A 14 -39.26 -7.00 -18.24
C VAL A 14 -39.18 -7.63 -19.64
N THR A 15 -38.34 -7.09 -20.53
CA THR A 15 -38.09 -7.68 -21.86
C THR A 15 -36.88 -8.62 -21.90
N LEU A 16 -36.13 -8.75 -20.80
CA LEU A 16 -34.96 -9.63 -20.77
C LEU A 16 -35.37 -11.11 -20.72
N PRO A 17 -34.58 -12.00 -21.35
CA PRO A 17 -34.76 -13.44 -21.20
C PRO A 17 -34.64 -13.88 -19.74
N ASN A 18 -35.46 -14.86 -19.32
CA ASN A 18 -35.49 -15.36 -17.94
C ASN A 18 -34.12 -15.85 -17.43
N ASN A 19 -33.30 -16.41 -18.30
CA ASN A 19 -31.95 -16.90 -17.95
C ASN A 19 -30.95 -15.78 -17.64
N VAL A 20 -31.28 -14.52 -17.92
CA VAL A 20 -30.44 -13.34 -17.63
C VAL A 20 -30.89 -12.64 -16.34
N LEU A 21 -32.12 -12.87 -15.88
CA LEU A 21 -32.69 -12.17 -14.72
C LEU A 21 -31.87 -12.40 -13.44
N GLY A 22 -31.33 -13.61 -13.23
CA GLY A 22 -30.44 -13.89 -12.09
C GLY A 22 -29.21 -12.98 -12.09
N ILE A 23 -28.53 -12.85 -13.23
CA ILE A 23 -27.36 -11.96 -13.40
C ILE A 23 -27.74 -10.50 -13.13
N VAL A 24 -28.93 -10.08 -13.56
CA VAL A 24 -29.40 -8.71 -13.31
C VAL A 24 -29.68 -8.47 -11.83
N CYS A 25 -30.25 -9.44 -11.12
CA CYS A 25 -30.43 -9.36 -9.67
C CYS A 25 -29.08 -9.23 -8.96
N ASP A 26 -28.11 -10.09 -9.28
CA ASP A 26 -26.75 -10.01 -8.71
C ASP A 26 -26.12 -8.63 -8.95
N LEU A 27 -26.25 -8.10 -10.17
CA LEU A 27 -25.74 -6.77 -10.51
C LEU A 27 -26.42 -5.67 -9.68
N LEU A 28 -27.74 -5.71 -9.54
CA LEU A 28 -28.49 -4.71 -8.76
C LEU A 28 -28.09 -4.74 -7.28
N GLU A 29 -27.85 -5.91 -6.71
CA GLU A 29 -27.32 -6.05 -5.36
C GLU A 29 -25.93 -5.40 -5.24
N LYS A 30 -25.04 -5.66 -6.20
CA LYS A 30 -23.70 -5.06 -6.23
C LYS A 30 -23.71 -3.56 -6.42
N LEU A 31 -24.69 -2.97 -7.09
CA LEU A 31 -24.79 -1.51 -7.28
C LEU A 31 -25.07 -0.72 -5.99
N SER A 32 -25.33 -1.40 -4.87
CA SER A 32 -25.33 -0.78 -3.54
C SER A 32 -23.92 -0.37 -3.06
N ASP A 33 -22.87 -0.93 -3.68
CA ASP A 33 -21.48 -0.65 -3.38
C ASP A 33 -20.89 0.38 -4.36
N PRO A 34 -20.39 1.54 -3.87
CA PRO A 34 -19.75 2.55 -4.71
C PRO A 34 -18.59 2.04 -5.59
N GLU A 35 -17.84 1.03 -5.13
CA GLU A 35 -16.75 0.42 -5.89
C GLU A 35 -17.28 -0.26 -7.15
N TRP A 36 -18.36 -1.05 -7.01
CA TRP A 36 -19.03 -1.71 -8.12
C TRP A 36 -19.68 -0.72 -9.09
N VAL A 37 -20.22 0.40 -8.61
CA VAL A 37 -20.73 1.47 -9.48
C VAL A 37 -19.62 2.04 -10.36
N MET A 38 -18.43 2.27 -9.79
CA MET A 38 -17.28 2.80 -10.53
C MET A 38 -16.70 1.78 -11.51
N ALA A 39 -16.58 0.52 -11.08
CA ALA A 39 -16.17 -0.59 -11.94
C ALA A 39 -17.13 -0.77 -13.12
N LEU A 40 -18.45 -0.76 -12.88
CA LEU A 40 -19.45 -0.87 -13.94
C LEU A 40 -19.34 0.31 -14.93
N LYS A 41 -19.11 1.54 -14.45
CA LYS A 41 -18.89 2.70 -15.34
C LYS A 41 -17.70 2.50 -16.27
N LYS A 42 -16.57 2.01 -15.74
CA LYS A 42 -15.37 1.67 -16.54
C LYS A 42 -15.67 0.57 -17.56
N PHE A 43 -16.31 -0.51 -17.12
CA PHE A 43 -16.74 -1.61 -17.98
C PHE A 43 -17.61 -1.13 -19.14
N LEU A 44 -18.62 -0.29 -18.87
CA LEU A 44 -19.51 0.28 -19.89
C LEU A 44 -18.77 1.19 -20.88
N ARG A 45 -17.61 1.75 -20.51
CA ARG A 45 -16.72 2.53 -21.39
C ARG A 45 -15.68 1.66 -22.12
N LYS A 46 -15.70 0.34 -21.94
CA LYS A 46 -14.67 -0.60 -22.41
C LYS A 46 -13.28 -0.31 -21.82
N GLU A 47 -13.24 0.32 -20.66
CA GLU A 47 -12.02 0.48 -19.84
C GLU A 47 -11.89 -0.74 -18.93
N ASN A 48 -10.67 -1.06 -18.46
CA ASN A 48 -10.49 -2.14 -17.49
C ASN A 48 -11.16 -1.76 -16.15
N PRO A 49 -12.25 -2.44 -15.73
CA PRO A 49 -12.94 -2.14 -14.48
C PRO A 49 -12.09 -2.47 -13.26
N TRP A 50 -11.19 -3.45 -13.39
CA TRP A 50 -10.33 -3.98 -12.35
C TRP A 50 -8.89 -3.98 -12.90
N PRO A 51 -8.20 -2.81 -12.91
CA PRO A 51 -6.81 -2.77 -13.34
C PRO A 51 -6.02 -3.80 -12.54
N GLU A 52 -5.12 -4.53 -13.20
CA GLU A 52 -4.13 -5.33 -12.46
C GLU A 52 -3.28 -4.35 -11.65
N HIS A 53 -3.64 -4.17 -10.39
CA HIS A 53 -2.87 -3.40 -9.46
C HIS A 53 -1.71 -4.28 -9.00
N GLN A 54 -0.53 -3.67 -8.84
CA GLN A 54 0.67 -4.39 -8.38
C GLN A 54 0.57 -4.87 -6.91
N TRP A 55 -0.59 -4.71 -6.29
CA TRP A 55 -0.94 -5.14 -4.94
C TRP A 55 -2.36 -5.72 -4.90
N ARG A 56 -2.59 -6.61 -3.95
CA ARG A 56 -3.90 -7.13 -3.54
C ARG A 56 -4.30 -6.47 -2.23
N GLU A 57 -5.59 -6.17 -2.05
CA GLU A 57 -6.12 -5.67 -0.78
C GLU A 57 -7.21 -6.61 -0.24
N GLU A 58 -7.14 -6.96 1.04
CA GLU A 58 -8.16 -7.75 1.75
C GLU A 58 -8.35 -7.17 3.16
N ASN A 59 -9.58 -6.74 3.49
CA ASN A 59 -9.94 -6.23 4.82
C ASN A 59 -8.96 -5.19 5.39
N GLY A 60 -8.45 -4.28 4.56
CA GLY A 60 -7.48 -3.27 4.98
C GLY A 60 -6.03 -3.72 5.09
N VAL A 61 -5.69 -4.92 4.62
CA VAL A 61 -4.34 -5.42 4.51
C VAL A 61 -3.93 -5.46 3.04
N LEU A 62 -2.76 -4.90 2.72
CA LEU A 62 -2.20 -4.92 1.36
C LEU A 62 -1.13 -5.99 1.25
N TYR A 63 -1.09 -6.66 0.10
CA TYR A 63 -0.13 -7.71 -0.22
C TYR A 63 0.52 -7.45 -1.58
N PHE A 64 1.84 -7.53 -1.65
CA PHE A 64 2.60 -7.49 -2.90
C PHE A 64 3.97 -8.13 -2.71
N SER A 65 4.70 -8.39 -3.79
CA SER A 65 6.06 -8.93 -3.73
C SER A 65 7.08 -7.94 -4.25
N VAL A 66 8.27 -7.97 -3.64
CA VAL A 66 9.47 -7.26 -4.10
C VAL A 66 10.65 -8.22 -4.13
N THR A 67 11.61 -7.98 -5.02
CA THR A 67 12.83 -8.77 -5.12
C THR A 67 14.03 -7.86 -4.99
N SER A 68 14.93 -8.20 -4.07
CA SER A 68 16.16 -7.45 -3.86
C SER A 68 17.24 -7.85 -4.88
N ASP A 69 18.10 -6.91 -5.25
CA ASP A 69 19.19 -7.13 -6.22
C ASP A 69 20.58 -6.90 -5.62
N GLY A 70 20.68 -6.54 -4.34
CA GLY A 70 21.95 -6.30 -3.65
C GLY A 70 22.48 -4.89 -3.81
N ALA A 71 21.66 -3.93 -4.27
CA ALA A 71 22.05 -2.54 -4.32
C ALA A 71 22.49 -2.01 -2.94
N THR A 72 23.67 -1.41 -2.91
CA THR A 72 24.24 -0.74 -1.75
C THR A 72 23.48 0.56 -1.42
N GLY A 73 23.77 1.15 -0.26
CA GLY A 73 23.17 2.42 0.14
C GLY A 73 23.36 3.56 -0.88
N GLU A 74 24.58 3.73 -1.42
CA GLU A 74 24.85 4.78 -2.41
C GLU A 74 24.18 4.49 -3.76
N GLU A 75 24.11 3.22 -4.16
CA GLU A 75 23.38 2.81 -5.36
C GLU A 75 21.89 3.08 -5.21
N TRP A 76 21.29 2.79 -4.04
CA TRP A 76 19.89 3.13 -3.75
C TRP A 76 19.62 4.63 -3.82
N ILE A 77 20.49 5.46 -3.23
CA ILE A 77 20.37 6.92 -3.30
C ILE A 77 20.36 7.37 -4.76
N SER A 78 21.38 6.97 -5.51
CA SER A 78 21.57 7.37 -6.91
C SER A 78 20.43 6.89 -7.81
N ARG A 79 19.96 5.65 -7.60
CA ARG A 79 18.89 5.01 -8.36
C ARG A 79 17.55 5.69 -8.14
N LEU A 80 17.21 5.98 -6.88
CA LEU A 80 15.95 6.64 -6.54
C LEU A 80 15.94 8.09 -7.04
N GLU A 81 17.02 8.84 -6.83
CA GLU A 81 17.13 10.23 -7.31
C GLU A 81 17.12 10.29 -8.85
N GLY A 82 17.80 9.35 -9.52
CA GLY A 82 17.78 9.22 -10.99
C GLY A 82 16.39 8.92 -11.56
N LYS A 83 15.50 8.31 -10.77
CA LYS A 83 14.08 8.07 -11.10
C LYS A 83 13.16 9.21 -10.67
N GLY A 84 13.70 10.31 -10.16
CA GLY A 84 12.94 11.48 -9.72
C GLY A 84 12.27 11.34 -8.35
N PHE A 85 12.69 10.35 -7.55
CA PHE A 85 12.36 10.29 -6.12
C PHE A 85 13.30 11.20 -5.32
N ARG A 86 12.87 11.59 -4.12
CA ARG A 86 13.65 12.42 -3.19
C ARG A 86 14.07 11.59 -2.01
N VAL A 87 15.36 11.54 -1.70
CA VAL A 87 15.87 10.85 -0.51
C VAL A 87 16.21 11.89 0.54
N LYS A 88 15.54 11.86 1.70
CA LYS A 88 15.84 12.80 2.81
C LYS A 88 17.25 12.56 3.33
N ASP A 89 17.91 13.59 3.82
CA ASP A 89 19.27 13.47 4.39
C ASP A 89 19.35 12.46 5.54
N SER A 90 18.29 12.36 6.36
CA SER A 90 18.19 11.33 7.39
C SER A 90 18.16 9.91 6.80
N ALA A 91 17.43 9.70 5.70
CA ALA A 91 17.44 8.41 5.00
C ALA A 91 18.81 8.15 4.35
N LYS A 92 19.45 9.15 3.73
CA LYS A 92 20.82 9.02 3.18
C LYS A 92 21.81 8.60 4.26
N SER A 93 21.74 9.17 5.46
CA SER A 93 22.59 8.81 6.58
C SER A 93 22.42 7.34 6.99
N ILE A 94 21.19 6.83 7.00
CA ILE A 94 20.90 5.42 7.30
C ILE A 94 21.46 4.52 6.21
N LEU A 95 21.18 4.83 4.94
CA LEU A 95 21.65 4.05 3.79
C LEU A 95 23.18 3.94 3.73
N ARG A 96 23.89 4.98 4.17
CA ARG A 96 25.36 5.02 4.24
C ARG A 96 25.95 4.36 5.49
N SER A 97 25.11 3.99 6.46
CA SER A 97 25.59 3.38 7.70
C SER A 97 25.95 1.91 7.50
N SER A 98 26.88 1.40 8.30
CA SER A 98 27.22 -0.03 8.33
C SER A 98 26.07 -0.93 8.82
N ASN A 99 25.05 -0.33 9.43
CA ASN A 99 23.85 -1.03 9.89
C ASN A 99 22.82 -1.25 8.78
N PHE A 100 22.96 -0.56 7.63
CA PHE A 100 22.16 -0.84 6.45
C PHE A 100 22.77 -2.03 5.70
N GLN A 101 22.14 -3.19 5.84
CA GLN A 101 22.61 -4.46 5.25
C GLN A 101 21.60 -4.94 4.21
N PRO A 102 21.74 -4.54 2.93
CA PRO A 102 20.81 -4.94 1.88
C PRO A 102 20.89 -6.45 1.61
N THR A 103 19.86 -6.98 1.00
CA THR A 103 19.75 -8.39 0.61
C THR A 103 19.91 -8.53 -0.89
N SER A 104 20.35 -9.68 -1.40
CA SER A 104 20.48 -9.91 -2.85
C SER A 104 19.76 -11.17 -3.29
N GLY A 105 18.99 -11.08 -4.38
CA GLY A 105 18.22 -12.19 -4.96
C GLY A 105 17.04 -12.67 -4.12
N LYS A 106 16.68 -11.96 -3.02
CA LYS A 106 15.63 -12.39 -2.11
C LYS A 106 14.30 -11.80 -2.54
N THR A 107 13.34 -12.67 -2.88
CA THR A 107 11.95 -12.26 -3.06
C THR A 107 11.23 -12.29 -1.71
N THR A 108 10.59 -11.18 -1.36
CA THR A 108 9.86 -11.00 -0.10
C THR A 108 8.39 -10.74 -0.41
N GLU A 109 7.50 -11.55 0.17
CA GLU A 109 6.06 -11.24 0.24
C GLU A 109 5.87 -10.18 1.32
N VAL A 110 5.38 -9.02 0.90
CA VAL A 110 5.21 -7.83 1.73
C VAL A 110 3.77 -7.72 2.17
N VAL A 111 3.58 -7.48 3.46
CA VAL A 111 2.28 -7.21 4.07
C VAL A 111 2.28 -5.80 4.63
N VAL A 112 1.32 -4.98 4.22
CA VAL A 112 1.12 -3.64 4.78
C VAL A 112 -0.20 -3.61 5.54
N LEU A 113 -0.11 -3.36 6.85
CA LEU A 113 -1.26 -3.18 7.73
C LEU A 113 -1.67 -1.70 7.68
N LYS A 114 -2.85 -1.39 7.15
CA LYS A 114 -3.32 0.01 7.09
C LYS A 114 -3.63 0.55 8.48
N GLY A 115 -3.45 1.85 8.67
CA GLY A 115 -3.68 2.51 9.96
C GLY A 115 -5.10 2.34 10.50
N MET A 116 -6.11 2.21 9.63
CA MET A 116 -7.51 1.97 10.03
C MET A 116 -7.76 0.65 10.78
N LEU A 117 -6.79 -0.28 10.76
CA LEU A 117 -6.84 -1.53 11.53
C LEU A 117 -6.55 -1.33 13.02
N PHE A 118 -6.04 -0.16 13.39
CA PHE A 118 -5.61 0.18 14.74
C PHE A 118 -6.54 1.25 15.30
N GLY A 119 -6.90 1.15 16.58
CA GLY A 119 -7.59 2.24 17.27
C GLY A 119 -6.68 3.48 17.38
N ASP A 120 -7.28 4.64 17.65
CA ASP A 120 -6.56 5.94 17.71
C ASP A 120 -5.34 5.94 18.65
N ASN A 121 -5.38 5.13 19.72
CA ASN A 121 -4.30 5.00 20.70
C ASN A 121 -3.47 3.71 20.53
N GLU A 122 -3.62 3.01 19.40
CA GLU A 122 -2.92 1.73 19.14
C GLU A 122 -1.87 1.82 18.04
N LEU A 123 -1.77 2.96 17.34
CA LEU A 123 -0.86 3.18 16.23
C LEU A 123 0.63 3.26 16.61
N TYR A 124 1.05 2.70 17.74
CA TYR A 124 2.45 2.71 18.17
C TYR A 124 3.24 1.55 17.57
N SER A 125 4.51 1.79 17.19
CA SER A 125 5.40 0.78 16.59
C SER A 125 5.44 -0.55 17.35
N ASN A 126 5.44 -0.51 18.69
CA ASN A 126 5.43 -1.72 19.51
C ASN A 126 4.10 -2.51 19.40
N ASN A 127 2.97 -1.80 19.40
CA ASN A 127 1.65 -2.41 19.25
C ASN A 127 1.49 -2.98 17.84
N ILE A 128 1.91 -2.23 16.82
CA ILE A 128 1.87 -2.69 15.42
C ILE A 128 2.68 -3.98 15.26
N ARG A 129 3.92 -4.03 15.79
CA ARG A 129 4.74 -5.24 15.78
C ARG A 129 4.11 -6.39 16.55
N ALA A 130 3.52 -6.13 17.72
CA ALA A 130 2.86 -7.15 18.51
C ALA A 130 1.68 -7.78 17.75
N LYS A 131 0.80 -6.96 17.16
CA LYS A 131 -0.33 -7.43 16.33
C LYS A 131 0.12 -8.14 15.06
N ALA A 132 1.20 -7.67 14.42
CA ALA A 132 1.78 -8.33 13.27
C ALA A 132 2.35 -9.71 13.62
N LYS A 133 3.03 -9.84 14.77
CA LYS A 133 3.61 -11.10 15.25
C LYS A 133 2.55 -12.09 15.75
N SER A 134 1.42 -11.60 16.28
CA SER A 134 0.29 -12.46 16.68
C SER A 134 -0.53 -12.97 15.49
N GLY A 135 -0.44 -12.30 14.34
CA GLY A 135 -1.23 -12.62 13.15
C GLY A 135 -2.69 -12.16 13.24
N GLU A 136 -3.01 -11.20 14.12
CA GLU A 136 -4.38 -10.72 14.38
C GLU A 136 -5.16 -10.37 13.10
N PHE A 137 -4.49 -9.75 12.12
CA PHE A 137 -5.13 -9.28 10.88
C PHE A 137 -5.01 -10.21 9.69
N THR A 138 -4.06 -11.15 9.72
CA THR A 138 -3.69 -11.97 8.56
C THR A 138 -3.87 -13.47 8.80
N GLY A 139 -4.09 -13.87 10.05
CA GLY A 139 -4.01 -15.28 10.48
C GLY A 139 -2.59 -15.87 10.41
N ARG A 140 -1.55 -15.04 10.17
CA ARG A 140 -0.16 -15.48 10.01
C ARG A 140 0.78 -14.58 10.82
N ASN A 141 1.75 -15.19 11.49
CA ASN A 141 2.77 -14.45 12.21
C ASN A 141 3.73 -13.78 11.20
N LEU A 142 3.84 -12.45 11.28
CA LEU A 142 4.73 -11.67 10.43
C LEU A 142 6.07 -11.42 11.13
N SER A 143 7.14 -11.35 10.33
CA SER A 143 8.48 -10.99 10.80
C SER A 143 8.83 -9.55 10.43
N ASP A 144 9.71 -8.94 11.23
CA ASP A 144 10.24 -7.62 10.93
C ASP A 144 11.07 -7.65 9.62
N PRO A 145 10.83 -6.74 8.67
CA PRO A 145 11.55 -6.73 7.39
C PRO A 145 12.98 -6.19 7.50
N ASN A 146 13.76 -6.38 6.43
CA ASN A 146 15.02 -5.65 6.26
C ASN A 146 14.77 -4.17 5.94
N ALA A 147 15.67 -3.27 6.34
CA ALA A 147 15.57 -1.83 6.09
C ALA A 147 15.48 -1.48 4.59
N GLU A 148 16.12 -2.27 3.73
CA GLU A 148 16.06 -2.15 2.26
C GLU A 148 14.62 -2.20 1.72
N LEU A 149 13.69 -2.83 2.44
CA LEU A 149 12.30 -2.94 2.01
C LEU A 149 11.67 -1.57 1.70
N ALA A 150 12.01 -0.53 2.45
CA ALA A 150 11.51 0.81 2.17
C ALA A 150 11.98 1.36 0.81
N CYS A 151 13.21 1.05 0.39
CA CYS A 151 13.75 1.42 -0.92
C CYS A 151 13.00 0.68 -2.04
N LEU A 152 12.83 -0.64 -1.87
CA LEU A 152 12.12 -1.49 -2.82
C LEU A 152 10.66 -1.04 -3.02
N ILE A 153 9.96 -0.74 -1.92
CA ILE A 153 8.59 -0.21 -1.96
C ILE A 153 8.58 1.13 -2.68
N ARG A 154 9.51 2.03 -2.34
CA ARG A 154 9.53 3.37 -2.94
C ARG A 154 9.77 3.31 -4.44
N GLU A 155 10.65 2.44 -4.90
CA GLU A 155 10.92 2.23 -6.32
C GLU A 155 9.75 1.56 -7.05
N LYS A 156 9.07 0.62 -6.40
CA LYS A 156 7.97 -0.15 -6.99
C LYS A 156 6.72 0.68 -7.25
N PHE A 157 6.37 1.58 -6.33
CA PHE A 157 5.12 2.32 -6.38
C PHE A 157 5.33 3.81 -6.62
N SER A 158 4.46 4.43 -7.42
CA SER A 158 4.35 5.88 -7.54
C SER A 158 3.64 6.49 -6.33
N ASP A 159 3.59 7.83 -6.25
CA ASP A 159 2.81 8.51 -5.21
C ASP A 159 1.31 8.35 -5.43
N GLU A 160 0.88 8.37 -6.70
CA GLU A 160 -0.51 8.16 -7.10
C GLU A 160 -0.97 6.74 -6.78
N GLU A 161 -0.08 5.75 -6.89
CA GLU A 161 -0.37 4.37 -6.47
C GLU A 161 -0.46 4.24 -4.94
N ILE A 162 0.45 4.88 -4.18
CA ILE A 162 0.35 4.92 -2.70
C ILE A 162 -0.93 5.64 -2.27
N GLU A 163 -1.33 6.71 -2.97
CA GLU A 163 -2.60 7.39 -2.74
C GLU A 163 -3.80 6.51 -3.08
N ALA A 164 -3.75 5.76 -4.18
CA ALA A 164 -4.78 4.80 -4.56
C ALA A 164 -4.90 3.65 -3.56
N MET A 165 -3.83 3.28 -2.86
CA MET A 165 -3.87 2.39 -1.70
C MET A 165 -4.54 3.02 -0.47
N GLY A 166 -4.95 4.30 -0.52
CA GLY A 166 -5.49 5.04 0.62
C GLY A 166 -4.43 5.39 1.67
N LEU A 167 -3.15 5.43 1.30
CA LEU A 167 -2.04 5.65 2.21
C LEU A 167 -1.39 7.01 1.99
N TRP A 168 -0.83 7.60 3.05
CA TRP A 168 0.05 8.77 2.96
C TRP A 168 1.53 8.38 2.93
N ALA A 169 1.86 7.31 3.65
CA ALA A 169 3.20 6.72 3.68
C ALA A 169 3.10 5.23 4.05
N ILE A 170 4.12 4.48 3.68
CA ILE A 170 4.39 3.10 4.10
C ILE A 170 5.70 3.11 4.89
N VAL A 171 5.63 2.76 6.17
CA VAL A 171 6.81 2.63 7.05
C VAL A 171 7.25 1.17 7.07
N ALA A 172 8.51 0.89 6.73
CA ALA A 172 9.07 -0.45 6.85
C ALA A 172 9.45 -0.70 8.31
N MET A 173 8.77 -1.65 8.97
CA MET A 173 9.00 -2.01 10.38
C MET A 173 10.31 -2.81 10.58
N HIS A 174 11.43 -2.37 10.02
CA HIS A 174 12.73 -3.00 10.22
C HIS A 174 13.30 -2.73 11.63
N GLU A 175 14.36 -3.42 12.03
CA GLU A 175 15.09 -3.09 13.27
C GLU A 175 15.53 -1.61 13.26
N PRO A 176 15.18 -0.78 14.25
CA PRO A 176 15.51 0.65 14.22
C PRO A 176 17.02 0.90 14.06
N ILE A 177 17.38 1.77 13.12
CA ILE A 177 18.76 2.16 12.86
C ILE A 177 18.97 3.57 13.43
N GLN A 178 20.10 3.82 14.10
CA GLN A 178 20.41 5.16 14.60
C GLN A 178 20.75 6.11 13.44
N ASP A 179 20.12 7.29 13.42
CA ASP A 179 20.56 8.40 12.57
C ASP A 179 21.87 9.02 13.09
N SER A 180 22.40 10.02 12.37
CA SER A 180 23.60 10.75 12.77
C SER A 180 23.49 11.48 14.12
N GLY A 181 22.28 11.71 14.63
CA GLY A 181 22.00 12.25 15.95
C GLY A 181 21.77 11.19 17.03
N GLY A 182 22.01 9.90 16.74
CA GLY A 182 21.80 8.78 17.67
C GLY A 182 20.34 8.38 17.85
N ARG A 183 19.44 8.91 17.02
CA ARG A 183 18.00 8.68 17.13
C ARG A 183 17.59 7.41 16.39
N PRO A 184 16.93 6.42 17.04
CA PRO A 184 16.40 5.25 16.34
C PRO A 184 15.33 5.65 15.34
N VAL A 185 15.49 5.22 14.10
CA VAL A 185 14.59 5.57 13.00
C VAL A 185 14.29 4.38 12.09
N LEU A 186 13.12 4.45 11.45
CA LEU A 186 12.60 3.51 10.46
C LEU A 186 12.53 4.20 9.09
N LEU A 187 12.88 3.50 8.02
CA LEU A 187 12.75 4.00 6.65
C LEU A 187 11.30 3.91 6.18
N SER A 188 10.88 4.90 5.39
CA SER A 188 9.50 5.01 4.91
C SER A 188 9.44 5.53 3.48
N ALA A 189 8.48 5.03 2.70
CA ALA A 189 8.10 5.57 1.40
C ALA A 189 6.83 6.44 1.55
N GLY A 190 6.85 7.72 1.17
CA GLY A 190 5.69 8.61 1.36
C GLY A 190 5.50 9.71 0.31
N ARG A 191 4.28 10.23 0.24
CA ARG A 191 3.80 11.17 -0.82
C ARG A 191 3.59 12.62 -0.38
N GLY A 192 4.47 13.16 0.48
CA GLY A 192 4.35 14.51 1.10
C GLY A 192 4.27 15.73 0.13
N VAL A 193 4.24 16.97 0.68
CA VAL A 193 4.02 18.27 -0.04
C VAL A 193 5.16 18.67 -1.02
N GLY A 194 5.53 17.76 -1.90
CA GLY A 194 6.66 17.83 -2.82
C GLY A 194 6.93 16.50 -3.53
N GLY A 195 6.20 15.44 -3.14
CA GLY A 195 6.17 14.12 -3.74
C GLY A 195 7.43 13.28 -3.53
N ARG A 196 7.23 11.96 -3.49
CA ARG A 196 8.21 10.93 -3.86
C ARG A 196 9.33 10.73 -2.86
N TRP A 197 9.03 10.76 -1.57
CA TRP A 197 10.05 10.71 -0.53
C TRP A 197 10.41 9.27 -0.12
N LEU A 198 11.70 8.98 -0.08
CA LEU A 198 12.27 8.03 0.87
C LEU A 198 12.72 8.83 2.10
N GLY A 199 12.11 8.55 3.24
CA GLY A 199 12.30 9.27 4.50
C GLY A 199 12.70 8.38 5.66
N ALA A 200 12.93 9.01 6.81
CA ALA A 200 13.09 8.36 8.08
C ALA A 200 11.99 8.82 9.04
N TYR A 201 11.39 7.87 9.76
CA TYR A 201 10.38 8.06 10.80
C TYR A 201 10.98 7.71 12.15
N TRP A 202 10.52 8.33 13.24
CA TRP A 202 10.98 7.97 14.58
C TRP A 202 10.62 6.51 14.91
N GLY A 203 11.62 5.72 15.29
CA GLY A 203 11.49 4.28 15.56
C GLY A 203 11.49 3.92 17.04
N GLY A 204 11.49 4.91 17.93
CA GLY A 204 11.50 4.68 19.38
C GLY A 204 10.16 4.17 19.94
N PRO A 205 10.15 3.62 21.17
CA PRO A 205 8.91 3.21 21.83
C PRO A 205 7.95 4.39 21.96
N GLY A 206 6.70 4.20 21.52
CA GLY A 206 5.67 5.24 21.49
C GLY A 206 5.64 6.09 20.23
N SER A 207 6.38 5.74 19.17
CA SER A 207 6.20 6.36 17.85
C SER A 207 4.98 5.76 17.15
N GLY A 208 4.09 6.62 16.66
CA GLY A 208 2.94 6.25 15.82
C GLY A 208 2.70 7.24 14.71
#